data_AF-A0A7G9GSX7-F1
#
_entry.id   AF-A0A7G9GSX7-F1
#
_cell.length_a   1.000
_cell.length_b   1.000
_cell.length_c   1.000
_cell.angle_alpha   90.00
_cell.angle_beta   90.00
_cell.angle_gamma   90.00
#
_symmetry.space_group_name_H-M   'P 1'
#
loop_
_entity.id
_entity.type
_entity.pdbx_description
1 polymer ?
#
loop_
_entity_poly.entity_id
_entity_poly.type
_entity_poly.pdbx_seq_one_letter_code
_entity_poly.pdbx_strand_id
1 'polypeptide(L)'
;MSNEWMVKVVKYMEIAIAVISMIAIGVSTVICVCHALGAFVEGSFQLNEFMENILTLVVGIEFVRMLILHTPQSVIEVLLYAVARQIVITHDSSLDNLIGVTAIAVIFMIQKYLLNDKKQNNDGGAV
;
A
#
# COMPACT_ATOMS: atom_id res chain seq x y z
N MET A 1 3.32 -24.61 26.62
CA MET A 1 1.86 -24.40 26.65
C MET A 1 1.45 -22.92 26.50
N SER A 2 2.39 -21.96 26.44
CA SER A 2 2.10 -20.51 26.46
C SER A 2 1.99 -19.84 25.08
N ASN A 3 2.39 -20.54 24.02
CA ASN A 3 2.56 -19.94 22.69
C ASN A 3 1.27 -19.98 21.87
N GLU A 4 0.40 -20.97 22.12
CA GLU A 4 -0.83 -21.16 21.35
C GLU A 4 -1.88 -20.08 21.63
N TRP A 5 -1.88 -19.51 22.84
CA TRP A 5 -2.82 -18.45 23.20
C TRP A 5 -2.47 -17.12 22.52
N MET A 6 -1.19 -16.77 22.45
CA MET A 6 -0.73 -15.57 21.73
C MET A 6 -1.06 -15.64 20.25
N VAL A 7 -0.82 -16.79 19.61
CA VAL A 7 -1.12 -16.98 18.17
C VAL A 7 -2.62 -16.89 17.90
N LYS A 8 -3.47 -17.40 18.80
CA LYS A 8 -4.93 -17.28 18.66
C LYS A 8 -5.41 -15.83 18.78
N VAL A 9 -4.85 -15.07 19.74
CA VAL A 9 -5.19 -13.65 19.93
C VAL A 9 -4.77 -12.82 18.71
N VAL A 10 -3.55 -13.05 18.19
CA VAL A 10 -3.06 -12.35 16.99
C VAL A 10 -3.94 -12.65 15.78
N LYS A 11 -4.31 -13.92 15.54
CA LYS A 11 -5.23 -14.28 14.45
C LYS A 11 -6.59 -13.60 14.56
N TYR A 12 -7.13 -13.47 15.77
CA TYR A 12 -8.41 -12.79 15.98
C TYR A 12 -8.31 -11.30 15.66
N MET A 13 -7.22 -10.65 16.07
CA MET A 13 -6.92 -9.26 15.75
C MET A 13 -6.70 -9.03 14.25
N GLU A 14 -5.97 -9.93 13.58
CA GLU A 14 -5.73 -9.86 12.13
C GLU A 14 -7.04 -9.91 11.34
N ILE A 15 -7.93 -10.84 11.69
CA ILE A 15 -9.26 -10.94 11.08
C ILE A 15 -10.10 -9.70 11.38
N ALA A 16 -10.08 -9.18 12.61
CA ALA A 16 -10.84 -7.98 12.98
C ALA A 16 -10.37 -6.75 12.17
N ILE A 17 -9.05 -6.54 12.06
CA ILE A 17 -8.47 -5.43 11.30
C ILE A 17 -8.79 -5.58 9.81
N ALA A 18 -8.69 -6.79 9.26
CA ALA A 18 -9.03 -7.06 7.87
C ALA A 18 -10.50 -6.73 7.56
N VAL A 19 -11.43 -7.15 8.42
CA VAL A 19 -12.87 -6.90 8.25
C VAL A 19 -13.19 -5.41 8.35
N ILE A 20 -12.65 -4.70 9.34
CA ILE A 20 -12.84 -3.25 9.50
C ILE A 20 -12.32 -2.50 8.27
N SER A 21 -11.12 -2.86 7.80
CA SER A 21 -10.50 -2.22 6.65
C SER A 21 -11.27 -2.51 5.36
N MET A 22 -11.79 -3.73 5.19
CA MET A 22 -12.63 -4.10 4.05
C MET A 22 -13.92 -3.28 4.01
N ILE A 23 -14.58 -3.08 5.16
CA ILE A 23 -15.78 -2.22 5.25
C ILE A 23 -15.42 -0.77 4.91
N ALA A 24 -14.34 -0.25 5.49
CA ALA A 24 -13.90 1.13 5.22
C ALA A 24 -13.65 1.37 3.73
N ILE A 25 -12.91 0.47 3.06
CA ILE A 25 -12.64 0.55 1.62
C ILE A 25 -13.93 0.45 0.81
N GLY A 26 -14.85 -0.46 1.18
CA GLY A 26 -16.13 -0.60 0.51
C GLY A 26 -16.95 0.69 0.58
N VAL A 27 -17.06 1.29 1.77
CA VAL A 27 -17.75 2.57 1.98
C VAL A 27 -17.07 3.69 1.19
N SER A 28 -15.76 3.82 1.28
CA SER A 28 -14.99 4.85 0.54
C SER A 28 -15.15 4.70 -0.98
N THR A 29 -15.24 3.47 -1.50
CA THR A 29 -15.48 3.20 -2.93
C THR A 29 -16.86 3.71 -3.35
N VAL A 30 -17.91 3.42 -2.57
CA VAL A 30 -19.27 3.89 -2.86
C VAL A 30 -19.33 5.42 -2.83
N ILE A 31 -18.74 6.05 -1.81
CA ILE A 31 -18.68 7.51 -1.70
C ILE A 31 -17.96 8.12 -2.91
N CYS A 32 -16.81 7.55 -3.30
CA CYS A 32 -16.05 8.02 -4.46
C CYS A 32 -16.87 7.97 -5.75
N VAL A 33 -17.60 6.87 -5.98
CA VAL A 33 -18.44 6.72 -7.18
C VAL A 33 -19.61 7.72 -7.13
N CYS A 34 -20.30 7.86 -6.01
CA CYS A 34 -21.38 8.83 -5.88
C CYS A 34 -20.90 10.27 -6.11
N HIS A 35 -19.74 10.64 -5.56
CA HIS A 35 -19.17 11.96 -5.75
C HIS A 35 -18.76 12.21 -7.20
N ALA A 36 -18.12 11.23 -7.85
CA ALA A 36 -17.75 11.31 -9.26
C ALA A 36 -18.98 11.45 -10.18
N LEU A 37 -20.06 10.70 -9.91
CA LEU A 37 -21.31 10.81 -10.66
C LEU A 37 -21.99 12.16 -10.43
N GLY A 38 -22.01 12.68 -9.20
CA GLY A 38 -22.53 14.01 -8.90
C GLY A 38 -21.77 15.12 -9.64
N ALA A 39 -20.44 15.11 -9.54
CA ALA A 39 -19.59 16.08 -10.23
C ALA A 39 -19.69 15.98 -11.77
N PHE A 40 -19.91 14.77 -12.30
CA PHE A 40 -20.15 14.57 -13.73
C PHE A 40 -21.46 15.18 -14.21
N VAL A 41 -22.53 15.04 -13.42
CA VAL A 41 -23.85 15.64 -13.73
C VAL A 41 -23.81 17.16 -13.62
N GLU A 42 -23.09 17.71 -12.65
CA GLU A 42 -22.91 19.15 -12.45
C GLU A 42 -21.94 19.80 -13.46
N GLY A 43 -21.24 18.99 -14.27
CA GLY A 43 -20.21 19.48 -15.21
C GLY A 43 -18.94 20.01 -14.53
N SER A 44 -18.79 19.79 -13.22
CA SER A 44 -17.67 20.20 -12.38
C SER A 44 -16.62 19.09 -12.20
N PHE A 45 -16.69 18.03 -13.01
CA PHE A 45 -15.84 16.85 -12.89
C PHE A 45 -14.35 17.17 -13.07
N GLN A 46 -13.56 16.91 -12.04
CA GLN A 46 -12.10 17.01 -12.08
C GLN A 46 -11.47 15.63 -12.10
N LEU A 47 -10.80 15.30 -13.21
CA LEU A 47 -10.13 14.02 -13.38
C LEU A 47 -9.01 13.81 -12.34
N ASN A 48 -8.31 14.87 -11.95
CA ASN A 48 -7.20 14.78 -11.00
C ASN A 48 -7.67 14.32 -9.62
N GLU A 49 -8.77 14.87 -9.12
CA GLU A 49 -9.38 14.49 -7.84
C GLU A 49 -9.95 13.06 -7.88
N PHE A 50 -10.56 12.68 -9.01
CA PHE A 50 -11.04 11.31 -9.21
C PHE A 50 -9.90 10.29 -9.22
N MET A 51 -8.81 10.57 -9.93
CA MET A 51 -7.61 9.72 -9.96
C MET A 51 -6.96 9.64 -8.59
N GLU A 52 -6.83 10.75 -7.88
CA GLU A 52 -6.34 10.76 -6.50
C GLU A 52 -7.13 9.79 -5.62
N ASN A 53 -8.46 9.87 -5.65
CA ASN A 53 -9.33 9.01 -4.85
C ASN A 53 -9.18 7.53 -5.22
N ILE A 54 -9.14 7.20 -6.52
CA ILE A 54 -8.96 5.81 -6.99
C ILE A 54 -7.60 5.26 -6.57
N LEU A 55 -6.53 6.02 -6.79
CA LEU A 55 -5.19 5.63 -6.37
C LEU A 55 -5.14 5.43 -4.85
N THR A 56 -5.86 6.23 -4.06
CA THR A 56 -5.96 6.03 -2.60
C THR A 56 -6.62 4.69 -2.28
N LEU A 57 -7.74 4.38 -2.94
CA LEU A 57 -8.51 3.16 -2.71
C LEU A 57 -7.73 1.90 -3.05
N VAL A 58 -6.99 1.90 -4.16
CA VAL A 58 -6.20 0.74 -4.57
C VAL A 58 -5.01 0.49 -3.62
N VAL A 59 -4.37 1.54 -3.06
CA VAL A 59 -3.37 1.36 -1.99
C VAL A 59 -4.02 0.68 -0.79
N GLY A 60 -5.22 1.13 -0.40
CA GLY A 60 -5.97 0.54 0.72
C GLY A 60 -6.30 -0.94 0.49
N ILE A 61 -6.75 -1.30 -0.71
CA ILE A 61 -7.06 -2.70 -1.08
C ILE A 61 -5.80 -3.56 -0.98
N GLU A 62 -4.68 -3.11 -1.53
CA GLU A 62 -3.41 -3.83 -1.46
C GLU A 62 -2.90 -3.99 -0.03
N PHE A 63 -3.04 -2.96 0.80
CA PHE A 63 -2.70 -3.04 2.22
C PHE A 63 -3.52 -4.10 2.95
N VAL A 64 -4.84 -4.19 2.69
CA VAL A 64 -5.68 -5.25 3.26
C VAL A 64 -5.28 -6.63 2.76
N ARG A 65 -4.94 -6.74 1.47
CA ARG A 65 -4.42 -7.98 0.88
C ARG A 65 -3.11 -8.41 1.56
N MET A 66 -2.24 -7.46 1.85
CA MET A 66 -0.97 -7.67 2.56
C MET A 66 -1.19 -8.12 4.02
N LEU A 67 -2.20 -7.59 4.72
CA LEU A 67 -2.56 -8.03 6.07
C LEU A 67 -3.10 -9.46 6.10
N ILE A 68 -3.90 -9.85 5.11
CA ILE A 68 -4.56 -11.17 5.07
C ILE A 68 -3.62 -12.26 4.54
N LEU A 69 -2.79 -11.96 3.53
CA LEU A 69 -2.05 -12.99 2.78
C LEU A 69 -0.66 -13.29 3.34
N HIS A 70 -0.21 -12.56 4.38
CA HIS A 70 1.05 -12.77 5.12
C HIS A 70 2.28 -13.10 4.23
N THR A 71 2.34 -12.54 3.03
CA THR A 71 3.41 -12.80 2.05
C THR A 71 4.26 -11.54 1.87
N PRO A 72 5.53 -11.54 2.35
CA PRO A 72 6.41 -10.36 2.31
C PRO A 72 6.78 -9.91 0.89
N GLN A 73 6.45 -10.70 -0.13
CA GLN A 73 6.62 -10.33 -1.53
C GLN A 73 5.62 -9.25 -1.99
N SER A 74 4.47 -9.11 -1.32
CA SER A 74 3.41 -8.15 -1.67
C SER A 74 3.70 -6.72 -1.19
N VAL A 75 4.54 -6.56 -0.16
CA VAL A 75 4.82 -5.24 0.47
C VAL A 75 5.45 -4.25 -0.49
N ILE A 76 6.33 -4.74 -1.38
CA ILE A 76 7.05 -3.91 -2.35
C ILE A 76 6.09 -3.34 -3.39
N GLU A 77 5.09 -4.11 -3.83
CA GLU A 77 4.07 -3.65 -4.78
C GLU A 77 3.18 -2.58 -4.16
N VAL A 78 2.77 -2.77 -2.91
CA VAL A 78 1.96 -1.78 -2.16
C VAL A 78 2.74 -0.48 -1.95
N LEU A 79 4.03 -0.58 -1.59
CA LEU A 79 4.91 0.58 -1.42
C LEU A 79 5.11 1.34 -2.73
N LEU A 80 5.34 0.62 -3.85
CA LEU A 80 5.47 1.24 -5.17
C LEU A 80 4.19 1.98 -5.57
N TYR A 81 3.03 1.42 -5.24
CA TYR A 81 1.75 2.01 -5.56
C TYR A 81 1.42 3.25 -4.70
N ALA A 82 1.72 3.20 -3.39
CA ALA A 82 1.59 4.34 -2.48
C ALA A 82 2.47 5.52 -2.91
N VAL A 83 3.66 5.21 -3.39
CA VAL A 83 4.61 6.16 -3.96
C VAL A 83 4.11 6.77 -5.27
N ALA A 84 3.62 5.94 -6.20
CA ALA A 84 3.13 6.40 -7.50
C ALA A 84 1.98 7.39 -7.33
N ARG A 85 1.07 7.13 -6.37
CA ARG A 85 0.01 8.08 -5.99
C ARG A 85 0.56 9.42 -5.53
N GLN A 86 1.56 9.42 -4.65
CA GLN A 86 2.13 10.65 -4.11
C GLN A 86 2.65 11.57 -5.23
N ILE A 87 3.32 11.02 -6.25
CA ILE A 87 3.87 11.77 -7.39
C ILE A 87 2.77 12.39 -8.27
N VAL A 88 1.64 11.70 -8.44
CA VAL A 88 0.52 12.19 -9.28
C VAL A 88 -0.25 13.34 -8.61
N ILE A 89 -0.29 13.37 -7.28
CA ILE A 89 -1.09 14.33 -6.51
C ILE A 89 -0.33 15.62 -6.22
N THR A 90 1.00 15.55 -6.11
CA THR A 90 1.81 16.72 -5.76
C THR A 90 1.83 17.74 -6.90
N HIS A 91 1.02 18.79 -6.72
CA HIS A 91 1.06 20.05 -7.49
C HIS A 91 2.06 21.07 -6.91
N ASP A 92 2.95 20.66 -6.00
CA ASP A 92 3.99 21.53 -5.47
C ASP A 92 5.20 21.60 -6.42
N SER A 93 5.96 22.70 -6.29
CA SER A 93 7.14 23.04 -7.10
C SER A 93 7.94 21.80 -7.50
N SER A 94 8.33 21.72 -8.78
CA SER A 94 8.99 20.55 -9.39
C SER A 94 10.20 19.98 -8.62
N LEU A 95 10.81 20.77 -7.72
CA LEU A 95 11.87 20.34 -6.81
C LEU A 95 11.39 19.40 -5.69
N ASP A 96 10.22 19.61 -5.10
CA ASP A 96 9.70 18.77 -4.01
C ASP A 96 9.34 17.38 -4.53
N ASN A 97 8.80 17.32 -5.76
CA ASN A 97 8.61 16.06 -6.47
C ASN A 97 9.93 15.33 -6.74
N LEU A 98 11.01 16.04 -7.09
CA LEU A 98 12.32 15.43 -7.33
C LEU A 98 12.91 14.82 -6.05
N ILE A 99 12.74 15.48 -4.91
CA ILE A 99 13.18 14.99 -3.60
C ILE A 99 12.38 13.75 -3.19
N GLY A 100 11.06 13.78 -3.39
CA GLY A 100 10.19 12.63 -3.15
C GLY A 100 10.65 11.40 -3.95
N VAL A 101 10.81 11.56 -5.28
CA VAL A 101 11.28 10.48 -6.17
C VAL A 101 12.67 9.97 -5.77
N THR A 102 13.58 10.85 -5.35
CA THR A 102 14.93 10.46 -4.90
C THR A 102 14.87 9.64 -3.61
N ALA A 103 14.03 10.03 -2.64
CA ALA A 103 13.85 9.30 -1.40
C ALA A 103 13.33 7.87 -1.65
N ILE A 104 12.40 7.71 -2.60
CA ILE A 104 11.88 6.42 -3.03
C ILE A 104 12.97 5.56 -3.65
N ALA A 105 13.78 6.13 -4.55
CA ALA A 105 14.88 5.43 -5.20
C ALA A 105 15.89 4.88 -4.19
N VAL A 106 16.17 5.65 -3.12
CA VAL A 106 17.05 5.22 -2.02
C VAL A 106 16.43 4.06 -1.23
N ILE A 107 15.14 4.11 -0.91
CA ILE A 107 14.44 3.01 -0.20
C ILE A 107 14.52 1.72 -1.02
N PHE A 108 14.26 1.78 -2.33
CA PHE A 108 14.41 0.64 -3.25
C PHE A 108 15.84 0.08 -3.26
N MET A 109 16.84 0.95 -3.24
CA MET A 109 18.25 0.56 -3.22
C MET A 109 18.63 -0.16 -1.93
N ILE A 110 18.19 0.35 -0.77
CA ILE A 110 18.41 -0.26 0.55
C ILE A 110 17.75 -1.64 0.62
N GLN A 111 16.50 -1.76 0.16
CA GLN A 111 15.78 -3.04 0.10
C GLN A 111 16.51 -4.07 -0.76
N LYS A 112 16.99 -3.67 -1.96
CA LYS A 112 17.75 -4.56 -2.85
C LYS A 112 19.03 -5.06 -2.20
N TYR A 113 19.75 -4.22 -1.48
CA TYR A 113 20.98 -4.61 -0.77
C TYR A 113 20.71 -5.59 0.37
N LEU A 114 19.67 -5.34 1.19
CA LEU A 114 19.33 -6.22 2.31
C LEU A 114 18.83 -7.61 1.87
N LEU A 115 18.10 -7.67 0.75
CA LEU A 115 17.58 -8.93 0.19
C LEU A 115 18.68 -9.77 -0.48
N ASN A 116 19.74 -9.14 -1.01
CA ASN A 116 20.86 -9.84 -1.63
C ASN A 116 21.81 -10.49 -0.60
N ASP A 117 21.86 -9.99 0.63
CA ASP A 117 22.74 -10.52 1.69
C ASP A 117 22.25 -11.88 2.24
N LYS A 118 20.93 -12.11 2.25
CA LYS A 118 20.35 -13.39 2.68
C LYS A 118 20.68 -14.59 1.78
N LYS A 119 21.25 -14.37 0.60
CA LYS A 119 21.61 -15.45 -0.35
C LYS A 119 23.02 -15.98 -0.19
N GLN A 120 23.87 -15.42 0.67
CA GLN A 120 25.27 -15.85 0.85
C GLN A 120 25.56 -16.63 2.14
N ASN A 121 24.57 -16.84 3.01
CA ASN A 121 24.77 -17.55 4.29
C ASN A 121 24.03 -18.90 4.35
N ASN A 122 23.98 -19.63 3.23
CA ASN A 122 23.49 -21.02 3.21
C ASN A 122 24.24 -21.97 2.25
N ASP A 123 25.39 -21.56 1.69
CA ASP A 123 26.24 -22.41 0.83
C ASP A 123 27.67 -22.55 1.41
N GLY A 124 27.77 -22.75 2.73
CA GLY A 124 29.06 -22.93 3.42
C GLY A 124 29.09 -24.07 4.45
N GLY A 125 28.08 -24.94 4.49
CA GLY A 125 27.91 -25.95 5.54
C GLY A 125 27.68 -27.38 5.06
N ALA A 126 28.06 -27.72 3.83
CA ALA A 126 27.99 -29.10 3.33
C ALA A 126 29.23 -29.42 2.49
N VAL A 127 30.35 -29.70 3.15
CA VAL A 127 31.42 -30.62 2.72
C VAL A 127 32.23 -31.04 3.94
#